data_AF-A0A1B6E375-F1
#
_entry.id   AF-A0A1B6E375-F1
#
_cell.length_a   1.000
_cell.length_b   1.000
_cell.length_c   1.000
_cell.angle_alpha   90.00
_cell.angle_beta   90.00
_cell.angle_gamma   90.00
#
_symmetry.space_group_name_H-M   'P 1'
#
loop_
_entity.id
_entity.type
_entity.pdbx_description
1 polymer ?
#
loop_
_entity_poly.entity_id
_entity_poly.type
_entity_poly.pdbx_seq_one_letter_code
_entity_poly.pdbx_strand_id
1 'polypeptide(L)'
;LHHNTSTPHLILMDHKNIQQILNEIDSKDPIYFLTEVYESDLCTNSCKLIPLLEYKTYDKYFSLLKKSTISENFNFIEDIDSPRWLRELRSKITVFANYDRIVISLKCKTETEVMKMCKILSREYYSERLCCFFILDQKTKTFCIQNSMFKQQLCKGLSVNVLTENGWGSFNRFECSDAHENIPQSKNIPVVSYDNLDLHYLGINTNNQWLENKTKNIDIKEIDYAGLVDNKKVMGLAEYNQVSLKIIPDEILKWTIPSDWTLEDAVTVPLAYLLAYLTLNLNTTVKEDETILVNPGYSFIGQAMISVALKMGANVFTTTDNEQQTAFLINRFPKLHKSQILSSTRNSFDIEILMATKGLGVTLIINFQN
;
A
#
# COMPACT_ATOMS: atom_id res chain seq x y z
N LEU A 1 -13.68 -31.16 22.79
CA LEU A 1 -13.63 -32.61 22.46
C LEU A 1 -12.40 -32.82 21.60
N HIS A 2 -11.45 -33.61 22.09
CA HIS A 2 -10.20 -33.93 21.39
C HIS A 2 -10.51 -34.44 19.98
N HIS A 3 -10.26 -33.61 18.98
CA HIS A 3 -10.19 -34.08 17.61
C HIS A 3 -8.85 -34.81 17.48
N ASN A 4 -8.90 -36.14 17.40
CA ASN A 4 -7.82 -36.92 16.80
C ASN A 4 -7.63 -36.38 15.38
N THR A 5 -6.74 -35.41 15.24
CA THR A 5 -6.38 -34.86 13.93
C THR A 5 -5.50 -35.90 13.27
N SER A 6 -6.11 -36.74 12.45
CA SER A 6 -5.41 -37.58 11.50
C SER A 6 -4.49 -36.69 10.68
N THR A 7 -3.17 -36.86 10.84
CA THR A 7 -2.18 -36.02 10.15
C THR A 7 -2.03 -36.50 8.72
N PRO A 8 -2.41 -35.70 7.71
CA PRO A 8 -2.26 -36.10 6.32
C PRO A 8 -0.78 -36.19 5.97
N HIS A 9 -0.39 -37.25 5.26
CA HIS A 9 0.97 -37.42 4.76
C HIS A 9 1.02 -37.18 3.27
N LEU A 10 1.87 -36.26 2.81
CA LEU A 10 2.18 -36.05 1.40
C LEU A 10 3.53 -36.70 1.08
N ILE A 11 3.54 -37.61 0.12
CA ILE A 11 4.76 -38.30 -0.33
C ILE A 11 5.06 -37.91 -1.76
N LEU A 12 6.29 -37.44 -2.00
CA LEU A 12 6.81 -37.07 -3.31
C LEU A 12 7.61 -38.24 -3.86
N MET A 13 7.16 -38.86 -4.96
CA MET A 13 7.87 -40.01 -5.55
C MET A 13 7.53 -40.23 -7.03
N ASP A 14 8.35 -41.01 -7.72
CA ASP A 14 8.07 -41.51 -9.07
C ASP A 14 6.91 -42.52 -9.06
N HIS A 15 6.02 -42.42 -10.05
CA HIS A 15 4.83 -43.24 -10.23
C HIS A 15 5.14 -44.74 -10.17
N LYS A 16 6.31 -45.15 -10.67
CA LYS A 16 6.77 -46.55 -10.69
C LYS A 16 6.90 -47.18 -9.30
N ASN A 17 7.16 -46.38 -8.27
CA ASN A 17 7.41 -46.86 -6.91
C ASN A 17 6.17 -46.84 -6.00
N ILE A 18 5.06 -46.24 -6.46
CA ILE A 18 3.85 -46.05 -5.65
C ILE A 18 3.23 -47.39 -5.25
N GLN A 19 3.20 -48.39 -6.15
CA GLN A 19 2.58 -49.70 -5.87
C GLN A 19 3.31 -50.50 -4.79
N GLN A 20 4.65 -50.38 -4.69
CA GLN A 20 5.41 -51.03 -3.62
C GLN A 20 5.04 -50.46 -2.26
N ILE A 21 5.01 -49.12 -2.16
CA ILE A 21 4.77 -48.42 -0.90
C ILE A 21 3.29 -48.53 -0.45
N LEU A 22 2.35 -48.60 -1.39
CA LEU A 22 0.93 -48.76 -1.08
C LEU A 22 0.58 -50.03 -0.30
N ASN A 23 1.37 -51.09 -0.47
CA ASN A 23 1.16 -52.35 0.23
C ASN A 23 1.80 -52.35 1.63
N GLU A 24 2.77 -51.48 1.88
CA GLU A 24 3.49 -51.37 3.15
C GLU A 24 2.85 -50.34 4.10
N ILE A 25 2.17 -49.33 3.58
CA ILE A 25 1.50 -48.32 4.40
C ILE A 25 0.07 -48.76 4.75
N ASP A 26 -0.06 -49.39 5.93
CA ASP A 26 -1.33 -49.76 6.56
C ASP A 26 -1.81 -48.67 7.56
N SER A 27 -1.80 -47.41 7.12
CA SER A 27 -2.30 -46.30 7.94
C SER A 27 -3.79 -46.03 7.67
N LYS A 28 -4.52 -45.72 8.75
CA LYS A 28 -5.88 -45.16 8.71
C LYS A 28 -5.89 -43.68 8.31
N ASP A 29 -4.73 -43.02 8.33
CA ASP A 29 -4.58 -41.60 8.00
C ASP A 29 -4.62 -41.37 6.46
N PRO A 30 -5.09 -40.20 6.00
CA PRO A 30 -5.15 -39.89 4.58
C PRO A 30 -3.74 -39.68 4.01
N ILE A 31 -3.38 -40.52 3.06
CA ILE A 31 -2.09 -40.47 2.35
C ILE A 31 -2.30 -39.91 0.95
N TYR A 32 -1.46 -38.95 0.61
CA TYR A 32 -1.41 -38.28 -0.68
C TYR A 32 -0.06 -38.55 -1.34
N PHE A 33 -0.07 -38.77 -2.65
CA PHE A 33 1.12 -38.94 -3.46
C PHE A 33 1.14 -37.84 -4.51
N LEU A 34 2.21 -37.06 -4.58
CA LEU A 34 2.46 -36.16 -5.71
C LEU A 34 3.55 -36.77 -6.57
N THR A 35 3.20 -37.05 -7.83
CA THR A 35 4.05 -37.84 -8.72
C THR A 35 4.05 -37.29 -10.14
N GLU A 36 5.18 -37.47 -10.83
CA GLU A 36 5.29 -37.25 -12.28
C GLU A 36 4.76 -38.50 -13.00
N VAL A 37 3.82 -38.31 -13.93
CA VAL A 37 3.11 -39.38 -14.65
C VAL A 37 3.34 -39.20 -16.14
N TYR A 38 3.39 -40.29 -16.90
CA TYR A 38 3.37 -40.21 -18.36
C TYR A 38 1.94 -40.08 -18.85
N GLU A 39 1.73 -39.37 -19.96
CA GLU A 39 0.38 -39.16 -20.53
C GLU A 39 -0.38 -40.47 -20.82
N SER A 40 0.36 -41.57 -21.08
CA SER A 40 -0.19 -42.92 -21.27
C SER A 40 -0.64 -43.63 -19.99
N ASP A 41 -0.18 -43.19 -18.83
CA ASP A 41 -0.47 -43.78 -17.51
C ASP A 41 -1.58 -43.02 -16.77
N LEU A 42 -2.01 -41.87 -17.32
CA LEU A 42 -3.25 -41.20 -16.94
C LEU A 42 -4.40 -42.19 -17.17
N CYS A 43 -5.09 -42.57 -16.10
CA CYS A 43 -6.17 -43.57 -16.03
C CYS A 43 -5.80 -44.98 -15.54
N THR A 44 -4.67 -45.22 -14.87
CA THR A 44 -4.58 -46.45 -14.07
C THR A 44 -5.47 -46.34 -12.82
N ASN A 45 -6.75 -46.69 -12.98
CA ASN A 45 -7.69 -47.02 -11.91
C ASN A 45 -7.20 -48.29 -11.16
N SER A 46 -6.01 -48.23 -10.55
CA SER A 46 -5.69 -49.17 -9.51
C SER A 46 -6.68 -48.88 -8.38
N CYS A 47 -7.51 -49.84 -7.98
CA CYS A 47 -8.67 -49.68 -7.09
C CYS A 47 -8.39 -48.99 -5.74
N LYS A 48 -7.13 -48.66 -5.45
CA LYS A 48 -6.65 -48.05 -4.22
C LYS A 48 -6.21 -46.59 -4.38
N LEU A 49 -6.11 -46.01 -5.59
CA LEU A 49 -5.69 -44.61 -5.78
C LEU A 49 -6.69 -43.81 -6.61
N ILE A 50 -6.90 -42.56 -6.20
CA ILE A 50 -7.83 -41.64 -6.86
C ILE A 50 -7.10 -40.33 -7.19
N PRO A 51 -7.10 -39.87 -8.45
CA PRO A 51 -6.54 -38.58 -8.81
C PRO A 51 -7.42 -37.42 -8.30
N LEU A 52 -6.79 -36.49 -7.60
CA LEU A 52 -7.42 -35.29 -7.03
C LEU A 52 -7.15 -34.05 -7.87
N LEU A 53 -5.91 -33.88 -8.31
CA LEU A 53 -5.46 -32.74 -9.11
C LEU A 53 -4.47 -33.24 -10.15
N GLU A 54 -4.64 -32.79 -11.38
CA GLU A 54 -3.71 -33.06 -12.48
C GLU A 54 -3.22 -31.73 -13.03
N TYR A 55 -1.91 -31.61 -13.24
CA TYR A 55 -1.28 -30.40 -13.71
C TYR A 55 -0.27 -30.75 -14.82
N LYS A 56 -0.42 -30.09 -15.96
CA LYS A 56 0.44 -30.27 -17.12
C LYS A 56 1.39 -29.07 -17.24
N THR A 57 2.69 -29.31 -17.26
CA THR A 57 3.70 -28.34 -17.72
C THR A 57 3.96 -28.51 -19.22
N TYR A 58 4.89 -27.75 -19.79
CA TYR A 58 5.22 -27.85 -21.21
C TYR A 58 5.66 -29.27 -21.63
N ASP A 59 6.33 -29.99 -20.73
CA ASP A 59 7.02 -31.26 -20.98
C ASP A 59 6.65 -32.39 -20.01
N LYS A 60 5.93 -32.11 -18.92
CA LYS A 60 5.66 -33.07 -17.83
C LYS A 60 4.20 -33.03 -17.39
N TYR A 61 3.75 -34.14 -16.81
CA TYR A 61 2.45 -34.24 -16.17
C TYR A 61 2.64 -34.62 -14.71
N PHE A 62 1.96 -33.90 -13.83
CA PHE A 62 1.95 -34.16 -12.40
C PHE A 62 0.55 -34.56 -11.96
N SER A 63 0.45 -35.61 -11.15
CA SER A 63 -0.80 -36.04 -10.55
C SER A 63 -0.67 -36.08 -9.02
N LEU A 64 -1.62 -35.44 -8.34
CA LEU A 64 -1.84 -35.58 -6.92
C LEU A 64 -2.87 -36.70 -6.71
N LEU A 65 -2.42 -37.84 -6.21
CA LEU A 65 -3.21 -39.03 -5.96
C LEU A 65 -3.52 -39.18 -4.47
N LYS A 66 -4.69 -39.73 -4.14
CA LYS A 66 -5.08 -40.08 -2.77
C LYS A 66 -5.40 -41.56 -2.66
N LYS A 67 -5.01 -42.19 -1.56
CA LYS A 67 -5.43 -43.57 -1.24
C LYS A 67 -6.95 -43.61 -1.02
N SER A 68 -7.66 -44.47 -1.76
CA SER A 68 -9.11 -44.65 -1.69
C SER A 68 -9.51 -45.24 -0.33
N THR A 69 -10.39 -44.55 0.39
CA THR A 69 -10.94 -44.95 1.69
C THR A 69 -12.46 -44.73 1.72
N ILE A 70 -13.15 -45.14 0.67
CA ILE A 70 -14.59 -44.89 0.56
C ILE A 70 -15.33 -45.91 1.42
N SER A 71 -15.99 -45.43 2.48
CA SER A 71 -17.08 -46.18 3.12
C SER A 71 -18.32 -46.15 2.21
N GLU A 72 -18.96 -47.31 2.02
CA GLU A 72 -20.20 -47.46 1.24
C GLU A 72 -21.45 -46.97 2.00
N ASN A 73 -21.30 -46.58 3.29
CA ASN A 73 -22.41 -46.17 4.14
C ASN A 73 -22.58 -44.63 4.18
N PHE A 74 -23.32 -44.07 3.23
CA PHE A 74 -23.62 -42.63 3.16
C PHE A 74 -25.12 -42.32 3.13
N ASN A 75 -25.51 -41.21 3.76
CA ASN A 75 -26.86 -40.65 3.64
C ASN A 75 -26.87 -39.49 2.66
N PHE A 76 -27.95 -39.37 1.89
CA PHE A 76 -28.09 -38.36 0.87
C PHE A 76 -29.26 -37.41 1.11
N ILE A 77 -29.01 -36.13 0.87
CA ILE A 77 -30.02 -35.08 0.86
C ILE A 77 -30.01 -34.44 -0.53
N GLU A 78 -31.08 -34.68 -1.31
CA GLU A 78 -31.22 -34.19 -2.69
C GLU A 78 -32.05 -32.91 -2.79
N ASP A 79 -31.74 -32.15 -3.84
CA ASP A 79 -32.60 -31.15 -4.48
C ASP A 79 -33.24 -30.10 -3.59
N ILE A 80 -32.44 -29.47 -2.73
CA ILE A 80 -32.96 -28.40 -1.90
C ILE A 80 -32.78 -27.05 -2.58
N ASP A 81 -33.68 -26.78 -3.54
CA ASP A 81 -33.94 -25.41 -3.98
C ASP A 81 -34.64 -24.64 -2.85
N SER A 82 -34.26 -23.36 -2.67
CA SER A 82 -34.82 -22.40 -1.68
C SER A 82 -34.22 -22.48 -0.24
N PRO A 83 -34.44 -21.48 0.64
CA PRO A 83 -33.79 -21.38 1.96
C PRO A 83 -34.22 -22.46 2.98
N ARG A 84 -34.89 -23.54 2.53
CA ARG A 84 -35.38 -24.65 3.35
C ARG A 84 -34.31 -25.70 3.64
N TRP A 85 -33.18 -25.68 2.93
CA TRP A 85 -32.11 -26.66 3.08
C TRP A 85 -31.53 -26.73 4.49
N LEU A 86 -31.42 -25.59 5.17
CA LEU A 86 -30.99 -25.54 6.56
C LEU A 86 -31.99 -26.25 7.49
N ARG A 87 -33.29 -26.16 7.21
CA ARG A 87 -34.33 -26.79 8.04
C ARG A 87 -34.31 -28.31 7.89
N GLU A 88 -34.11 -28.80 6.68
CA GLU A 88 -34.01 -30.25 6.42
C GLU A 88 -32.70 -30.84 6.94
N LEU A 89 -31.60 -30.10 6.81
CA LEU A 89 -30.33 -30.48 7.43
C LEU A 89 -30.48 -30.60 8.96
N ARG A 90 -31.15 -29.63 9.59
CA ARG A 90 -31.43 -29.64 11.03
C ARG A 90 -32.32 -30.80 11.45
N SER A 91 -33.37 -31.12 10.68
CA SER A 91 -34.32 -32.18 11.04
C SER A 91 -33.72 -33.58 10.94
N LYS A 92 -32.73 -33.78 10.06
CA LYS A 92 -32.07 -35.08 9.85
C LYS A 92 -30.75 -35.24 10.62
N ILE A 93 -30.35 -34.25 11.43
CA ILE A 93 -29.04 -34.21 12.09
C ILE A 93 -28.78 -35.41 13.02
N THR A 94 -29.82 -35.89 13.69
CA THR A 94 -29.78 -37.05 14.59
C THR A 94 -29.64 -38.37 13.81
N VAL A 95 -30.23 -38.46 12.62
CA VAL A 95 -30.15 -39.63 11.73
C VAL A 95 -28.74 -39.77 11.13
N PHE A 96 -28.05 -38.64 10.94
CA PHE A 96 -26.69 -38.64 10.42
C PHE A 96 -25.65 -39.28 11.34
N ALA A 97 -25.95 -39.53 12.61
CA ALA A 97 -25.06 -40.27 13.51
C ALA A 97 -24.76 -41.69 13.00
N ASN A 98 -25.65 -42.27 12.19
CA ASN A 98 -25.56 -43.66 11.71
C ASN A 98 -24.82 -43.81 10.38
N TYR A 99 -24.32 -42.71 9.80
CA TYR A 99 -23.68 -42.70 8.50
C TYR A 99 -22.27 -42.13 8.57
N ASP A 100 -21.37 -42.74 7.79
CA ASP A 100 -19.96 -42.36 7.75
C ASP A 100 -19.78 -41.07 6.95
N ARG A 101 -20.64 -40.84 5.95
CA ARG A 101 -20.67 -39.59 5.18
C ARG A 101 -22.09 -39.09 4.94
N ILE A 102 -22.23 -37.77 4.93
CA ILE A 102 -23.46 -37.04 4.65
C ILE A 102 -23.20 -36.27 3.36
N VAL A 103 -23.95 -36.58 2.31
CA VAL A 103 -23.81 -35.93 1.02
C VAL A 103 -24.99 -35.00 0.81
N ILE A 104 -24.72 -33.72 0.56
CA ILE A 104 -25.73 -32.70 0.29
C ILE A 104 -25.51 -32.18 -1.12
N SER A 105 -26.57 -32.17 -1.92
CA SER A 105 -26.59 -31.46 -3.20
C SER A 105 -27.41 -30.18 -3.11
N LEU A 106 -26.83 -29.07 -3.54
CA LEU A 106 -27.44 -27.75 -3.58
C LEU A 106 -27.31 -27.16 -4.98
N LYS A 107 -28.43 -26.72 -5.55
CA LYS A 107 -28.42 -25.88 -6.76
C LYS A 107 -28.11 -24.45 -6.35
N CYS A 108 -27.23 -23.80 -7.09
CA CYS A 108 -26.82 -22.42 -6.83
C CYS A 108 -26.89 -21.62 -8.11
N LYS A 109 -27.27 -20.35 -8.01
CA LYS A 109 -27.33 -19.45 -9.16
C LYS A 109 -26.03 -18.72 -9.41
N THR A 110 -25.28 -18.46 -8.34
CA THR A 110 -24.07 -17.64 -8.37
C THR A 110 -22.99 -18.19 -7.48
N GLU A 111 -21.73 -17.93 -7.81
CA GLU A 111 -20.57 -18.30 -6.98
C GLU A 111 -20.66 -17.68 -5.58
N THR A 112 -21.17 -16.45 -5.49
CA THR A 112 -21.38 -15.76 -4.21
C THR A 112 -22.34 -16.51 -3.28
N GLU A 113 -23.35 -17.17 -3.85
CA GLU A 113 -24.30 -17.99 -3.10
C GLU A 113 -23.62 -19.24 -2.51
N VAL A 114 -22.79 -19.93 -3.31
CA VAL A 114 -21.96 -21.05 -2.85
C VAL A 114 -21.08 -20.63 -1.68
N MET A 115 -20.38 -19.50 -1.81
CA MET A 115 -19.50 -18.97 -0.74
C MET A 115 -20.26 -18.66 0.55
N LYS A 116 -21.47 -18.09 0.46
CA LYS A 116 -22.34 -17.84 1.62
C LYS A 116 -22.78 -19.14 2.28
N MET A 117 -23.17 -20.14 1.51
CA MET A 117 -23.59 -21.45 2.01
C MET A 117 -22.43 -22.20 2.67
N CYS A 118 -21.25 -22.23 2.03
CA CYS A 118 -20.03 -22.79 2.62
C CYS A 118 -19.71 -22.15 3.98
N LYS A 119 -19.84 -20.82 4.09
CA LYS A 119 -19.60 -20.09 5.36
C LYS A 119 -20.59 -20.46 6.46
N ILE A 120 -21.85 -20.73 6.13
CA ILE A 120 -22.86 -21.19 7.09
C ILE A 120 -22.54 -22.62 7.53
N LEU A 121 -22.32 -23.52 6.58
CA LEU A 121 -21.99 -24.92 6.82
C LEU A 121 -20.71 -25.07 7.65
N SER A 122 -19.67 -24.28 7.36
CA SER A 122 -18.41 -24.32 8.10
C SER A 122 -18.51 -23.80 9.54
N ARG A 123 -19.52 -22.97 9.85
CA ARG A 123 -19.72 -22.41 11.19
C ARG A 123 -20.65 -23.27 12.04
N GLU A 124 -21.74 -23.74 11.45
CA GLU A 124 -22.83 -24.40 12.18
C GLU A 124 -22.76 -25.93 12.09
N TYR A 125 -22.14 -26.48 11.04
CA TYR A 125 -22.24 -27.91 10.68
C TYR A 125 -20.92 -28.54 10.24
N TYR A 126 -19.78 -27.92 10.56
CA TYR A 126 -18.49 -28.43 10.14
C TYR A 126 -18.26 -29.85 10.68
N SER A 127 -18.15 -30.79 9.76
CA SER A 127 -17.86 -32.18 10.06
C SER A 127 -17.07 -32.76 8.89
N GLU A 128 -16.03 -33.55 9.19
CA GLU A 128 -15.28 -34.31 8.18
C GLU A 128 -16.16 -35.29 7.39
N ARG A 129 -17.34 -35.62 7.95
CA ARG A 129 -18.35 -36.48 7.32
C ARG A 129 -19.19 -35.74 6.28
N LEU A 130 -19.18 -34.41 6.28
CA LEU A 130 -20.00 -33.59 5.39
C LEU A 130 -19.33 -33.43 4.01
N CYS A 131 -20.09 -33.74 2.97
CA CYS A 131 -19.69 -33.60 1.57
C CYS A 131 -20.77 -32.79 0.83
N CYS A 132 -20.39 -31.66 0.26
CA CYS A 132 -21.29 -30.75 -0.42
C CYS A 132 -21.02 -30.75 -1.92
N PHE A 133 -22.10 -30.87 -2.70
CA PHE A 133 -22.14 -30.70 -4.15
C PHE A 133 -22.93 -29.43 -4.46
N PHE A 134 -22.25 -28.42 -5.00
CA PHE A 134 -22.84 -27.18 -5.45
C PHE A 134 -22.94 -27.21 -6.98
N ILE A 135 -24.15 -27.17 -7.52
CA ILE A 135 -24.39 -27.21 -8.96
C ILE A 135 -24.71 -25.78 -9.43
N LEU A 136 -23.76 -25.15 -10.12
CA LEU A 136 -23.88 -23.80 -10.69
C LEU A 136 -24.36 -23.80 -12.16
N ASP A 137 -24.36 -24.96 -12.81
CA ASP A 137 -24.78 -25.12 -14.21
C ASP A 137 -26.29 -24.83 -14.37
N GLN A 138 -26.62 -23.78 -15.13
CA GLN A 138 -27.99 -23.29 -15.28
C GLN A 138 -28.84 -24.12 -16.27
N LYS A 139 -28.27 -25.13 -16.92
CA LYS A 139 -28.95 -25.90 -17.99
C LYS A 139 -29.34 -27.32 -17.58
N THR A 140 -29.97 -27.50 -16.41
CA THR A 140 -30.74 -28.72 -16.00
C THR A 140 -29.99 -29.96 -15.50
N LYS A 141 -28.70 -29.91 -15.15
CA LYS A 141 -28.08 -31.08 -14.50
C LYS A 141 -28.55 -31.20 -13.05
N THR A 142 -29.30 -32.25 -12.74
CA THR A 142 -29.60 -32.65 -11.36
C THR A 142 -28.51 -33.60 -10.86
N PHE A 143 -28.21 -33.53 -9.57
CA PHE A 143 -27.31 -34.48 -8.95
C PHE A 143 -27.89 -35.88 -9.06
N CYS A 144 -27.09 -36.86 -9.48
CA CYS A 144 -27.53 -38.25 -9.48
C CYS A 144 -26.34 -39.15 -9.14
N ILE A 145 -26.39 -39.87 -8.03
CA ILE A 145 -25.28 -40.74 -7.61
C ILE A 145 -25.10 -41.97 -8.53
N GLN A 146 -26.15 -42.35 -9.26
CA GLN A 146 -26.08 -43.41 -10.27
C GLN A 146 -25.30 -42.95 -11.51
N ASN A 147 -25.18 -41.64 -11.73
CA ASN A 147 -24.36 -41.09 -12.79
C ASN A 147 -22.88 -41.21 -12.40
N SER A 148 -22.10 -41.81 -13.30
CA SER A 148 -20.68 -42.10 -13.12
C SER A 148 -19.86 -40.86 -12.77
N MET A 149 -20.23 -39.68 -13.29
CA MET A 149 -19.55 -38.41 -13.01
C MET A 149 -19.61 -38.00 -11.54
N PHE A 150 -20.79 -38.08 -10.91
CA PHE A 150 -20.96 -37.74 -9.50
C PHE A 150 -20.37 -38.81 -8.58
N LYS A 151 -20.48 -40.08 -8.98
CA LYS A 151 -19.84 -41.19 -8.25
C LYS A 151 -18.32 -41.02 -8.21
N GLN A 152 -17.69 -40.78 -9.37
CA GLN A 152 -16.25 -40.53 -9.46
C GLN A 152 -15.82 -39.33 -8.62
N GLN A 153 -16.60 -38.24 -8.63
CA GLN A 153 -16.28 -37.06 -7.82
C GLN A 153 -16.46 -37.33 -6.31
N LEU A 154 -17.50 -38.06 -5.90
CA LEU A 154 -17.70 -38.44 -4.50
C LEU A 154 -16.55 -39.33 -3.98
N CYS A 155 -16.05 -40.22 -4.83
CA CYS A 155 -14.91 -41.08 -4.55
C CYS A 155 -13.66 -40.28 -4.16
N LYS A 156 -13.45 -39.08 -4.72
CA LYS A 156 -12.32 -38.20 -4.37
C LYS A 156 -12.30 -37.78 -2.90
N GLY A 157 -13.44 -37.88 -2.21
CA GLY A 157 -13.48 -37.62 -0.78
C GLY A 157 -13.40 -36.14 -0.40
N LEU A 158 -13.67 -35.23 -1.34
CA LEU A 158 -13.63 -33.78 -1.11
C LEU A 158 -14.87 -33.30 -0.38
N SER A 159 -14.73 -32.37 0.57
CA SER A 159 -15.85 -31.83 1.35
C SER A 159 -16.66 -30.78 0.58
N VAL A 160 -16.05 -30.08 -0.38
CA VAL A 160 -16.69 -29.07 -1.23
C VAL A 160 -16.41 -29.39 -2.69
N ASN A 161 -17.47 -29.61 -3.45
CA ASN A 161 -17.43 -29.94 -4.88
C ASN A 161 -18.33 -28.96 -5.61
N VAL A 162 -17.77 -28.16 -6.50
CA VAL A 162 -18.52 -27.16 -7.28
C VAL A 162 -18.53 -27.61 -8.73
N LEU A 163 -19.72 -27.81 -9.29
CA LEU A 163 -19.92 -28.14 -10.70
C LEU A 163 -20.30 -26.88 -11.48
N THR A 164 -19.47 -26.51 -12.45
CA THR A 164 -19.71 -25.41 -13.40
C THR A 164 -19.89 -25.94 -14.81
N GLU A 165 -20.18 -25.07 -15.79
CA GLU A 165 -20.19 -25.43 -17.21
C GLU A 165 -18.84 -26.00 -17.67
N ASN A 166 -17.74 -25.56 -17.04
CA ASN A 166 -16.36 -25.98 -17.35
C ASN A 166 -15.91 -27.24 -16.56
N GLY A 167 -16.80 -27.84 -15.77
CA GLY A 167 -16.50 -29.04 -14.99
C GLY A 167 -16.38 -28.82 -13.48
N TRP A 168 -15.73 -29.76 -12.79
CA TRP A 168 -15.57 -29.80 -11.33
C TRP A 168 -14.48 -28.86 -10.82
N GLY A 169 -14.72 -28.18 -9.71
CA GLY A 169 -13.73 -27.37 -9.01
C GLY A 169 -14.09 -27.08 -7.55
N SER A 170 -13.34 -26.18 -6.92
CA SER A 170 -13.58 -25.62 -5.59
C SER A 170 -13.13 -24.16 -5.53
N PHE A 171 -13.65 -23.39 -4.58
CA PHE A 171 -13.18 -22.03 -4.35
C PHE A 171 -12.01 -22.02 -3.36
N ASN A 172 -10.84 -21.60 -3.84
CA ASN A 172 -9.67 -21.36 -3.00
C ASN A 172 -9.41 -19.86 -2.93
N ARG A 173 -9.17 -19.36 -1.72
CA ARG A 173 -8.68 -17.99 -1.54
C ARG A 173 -7.17 -18.03 -1.71
N PHE A 174 -6.69 -17.44 -2.79
CA PHE A 174 -5.28 -17.12 -2.90
C PHE A 174 -5.09 -15.74 -2.28
N GLU A 175 -4.19 -15.64 -1.30
CA GLU A 175 -3.64 -14.33 -0.96
C GLU A 175 -2.84 -13.90 -2.18
N CYS A 176 -3.31 -12.84 -2.84
CA CYS A 176 -2.45 -12.12 -3.74
C CYS A 176 -1.34 -11.58 -2.84
N SER A 177 -0.14 -12.16 -2.90
CA SER A 177 1.02 -11.44 -2.40
C SER A 177 0.97 -10.12 -3.13
N ASP A 178 0.84 -9.01 -2.40
CA ASP A 178 0.90 -7.70 -3.00
C ASP A 178 2.10 -7.73 -3.92
N ALA A 179 1.84 -7.65 -5.23
CA ALA A 179 2.86 -7.35 -6.19
C ALA A 179 3.28 -5.92 -5.86
N HIS A 180 4.08 -5.76 -4.80
CA HIS A 180 5.15 -4.80 -4.77
C HIS A 180 6.07 -5.23 -5.90
N GLU A 181 5.62 -4.94 -7.12
CA GLU A 181 6.49 -4.84 -8.25
C GLU A 181 7.64 -3.97 -7.75
N ASN A 182 8.84 -4.51 -7.86
CA ASN A 182 10.04 -3.73 -8.00
C ASN A 182 9.96 -2.90 -9.29
N ILE A 183 8.84 -2.18 -9.53
CA ILE A 183 8.92 -0.90 -10.21
C ILE A 183 9.86 -0.12 -9.30
N PRO A 184 11.02 0.34 -9.79
CA PRO A 184 11.74 1.35 -9.05
C PRO A 184 10.73 2.47 -8.83
N GLN A 185 10.23 2.61 -7.61
CA GLN A 185 9.75 3.88 -7.10
C GLN A 185 10.99 4.76 -7.06
N SER A 186 11.48 5.14 -8.23
CA SER A 186 12.08 6.43 -8.33
C SER A 186 10.94 7.35 -7.90
N LYS A 187 11.04 7.87 -6.68
CA LYS A 187 10.43 9.15 -6.31
C LYS A 187 11.07 10.28 -7.15
N ASN A 188 11.39 10.01 -8.42
CA ASN A 188 11.69 11.01 -9.40
C ASN A 188 10.32 11.58 -9.69
N ILE A 189 10.05 12.75 -9.14
CA ILE A 189 9.08 13.67 -9.74
C ILE A 189 9.60 13.84 -11.18
N PRO A 190 8.95 13.23 -12.20
CA PRO A 190 9.44 13.36 -13.55
C PRO A 190 9.10 14.77 -13.98
N VAL A 191 10.04 15.70 -13.84
CA VAL A 191 9.84 17.05 -14.29
C VAL A 191 9.96 17.04 -15.81
N VAL A 192 8.82 16.97 -16.48
CA VAL A 192 8.78 17.17 -17.93
C VAL A 192 9.00 18.66 -18.17
N SER A 193 10.12 18.99 -18.83
CA SER A 193 10.52 20.35 -19.18
C SER A 193 9.35 21.15 -19.76
N TYR A 194 9.20 22.39 -19.29
CA TYR A 194 8.27 23.36 -19.87
C TYR A 194 8.87 23.94 -21.16
N ASP A 195 8.04 24.24 -22.17
CA ASP A 195 8.48 24.66 -23.50
C ASP A 195 9.50 25.82 -23.43
N ASN A 196 10.72 25.55 -23.94
CA ASN A 196 11.92 26.41 -23.97
C ASN A 196 12.64 26.71 -22.63
N LEU A 197 12.27 26.06 -21.52
CA LEU A 197 13.03 26.12 -20.26
C LEU A 197 13.86 24.84 -20.07
N ASP A 198 15.18 24.97 -20.17
CA ASP A 198 16.13 23.95 -19.74
C ASP A 198 16.35 24.07 -18.23
N LEU A 199 15.60 23.27 -17.48
CA LEU A 199 15.55 23.32 -16.02
C LEU A 199 16.72 22.57 -15.39
N HIS A 200 17.47 23.22 -14.49
CA HIS A 200 18.65 22.64 -13.85
C HIS A 200 18.46 22.42 -12.35
N TYR A 201 17.80 23.36 -11.67
CA TYR A 201 17.61 23.32 -10.21
C TYR A 201 16.17 23.64 -9.82
N LEU A 202 15.72 23.01 -8.72
CA LEU A 202 14.44 23.27 -8.06
C LEU A 202 14.65 23.49 -6.56
N GLY A 203 14.09 24.59 -6.05
CA GLY A 203 14.00 24.90 -4.64
C GLY A 203 12.62 24.52 -4.11
N ILE A 204 12.57 23.52 -3.23
CA ILE A 204 11.32 23.05 -2.65
C ILE A 204 10.92 23.97 -1.50
N ASN A 205 9.83 24.71 -1.68
CA ASN A 205 9.26 25.53 -0.62
C ASN A 205 8.25 24.70 0.17
N THR A 206 8.65 24.25 1.35
CA THR A 206 7.75 23.55 2.25
C THR A 206 6.97 24.57 3.07
N ASN A 207 5.65 24.60 2.90
CA ASN A 207 4.75 25.30 3.85
C ASN A 207 4.82 24.70 5.26
N ASN A 208 5.32 23.47 5.37
CA ASN A 208 5.58 22.78 6.63
C ASN A 208 7.09 22.74 6.85
N GLN A 209 7.59 23.63 7.70
CA GLN A 209 8.80 23.31 8.45
C GLN A 209 8.56 21.92 9.10
N TRP A 210 9.56 21.05 9.07
CA TRP A 210 9.56 19.69 9.64
C TRP A 210 8.93 18.59 8.76
N LEU A 211 9.77 17.99 7.91
CA LEU A 211 9.58 16.63 7.36
C LEU A 211 9.78 15.58 8.48
N GLU A 212 8.97 15.63 9.53
CA GLU A 212 8.90 14.55 10.50
C GLU A 212 7.83 13.53 10.07
N ASN A 213 8.30 12.43 9.44
CA ASN A 213 7.75 11.07 9.46
C ASN A 213 6.22 10.86 9.61
N LYS A 214 5.40 11.70 9.00
CA LYS A 214 3.97 11.43 8.82
C LYS A 214 3.63 11.52 7.35
N THR A 215 3.00 10.46 6.87
CA THR A 215 2.43 10.18 5.55
C THR A 215 1.30 11.14 5.15
N LYS A 216 1.44 12.44 5.44
CA LYS A 216 0.57 13.47 4.90
C LYS A 216 1.15 13.91 3.57
N ASN A 217 0.30 13.93 2.54
CA ASN A 217 0.63 14.47 1.22
C ASN A 217 1.33 15.82 1.39
N ILE A 218 2.57 15.90 0.90
CA ILE A 218 3.33 17.15 0.88
C ILE A 218 2.66 18.02 -0.19
N ASP A 219 2.00 19.08 0.25
CA ASP A 219 1.39 20.05 -0.65
C ASP A 219 2.49 20.96 -1.20
N ILE A 220 3.22 20.47 -2.21
CA ILE A 220 4.20 21.26 -2.96
C ILE A 220 3.40 22.09 -3.97
N LYS A 221 3.12 23.35 -3.60
CA LYS A 221 2.39 24.28 -4.47
C LYS A 221 3.32 25.19 -5.24
N GLU A 222 4.24 25.83 -4.54
CA GLU A 222 5.14 26.84 -5.09
C GLU A 222 6.58 26.31 -5.04
N ILE A 223 7.28 26.37 -6.16
CA ILE A 223 8.65 25.88 -6.30
C ILE A 223 9.50 27.00 -6.90
N ASP A 224 10.68 27.23 -6.33
CA ASP A 224 11.70 28.06 -6.98
C ASP A 224 12.38 27.26 -8.09
N TYR A 225 12.66 27.88 -9.23
CA TYR A 225 13.39 27.22 -10.31
C TYR A 225 14.58 28.06 -10.77
N ALA A 226 15.62 27.38 -11.27
CA ALA A 226 16.72 27.99 -12.01
C ALA A 226 17.10 27.13 -13.21
N GLY A 227 17.34 27.78 -14.35
CA GLY A 227 17.62 27.11 -15.61
C GLY A 227 18.00 28.08 -16.73
N LEU A 228 17.85 27.63 -17.98
CA LEU A 228 18.18 28.40 -19.18
C LEU A 228 16.95 28.58 -20.06
N VAL A 229 16.77 29.80 -20.56
CA VAL A 229 15.82 30.10 -21.65
C VAL A 229 16.61 30.81 -22.74
N ASP A 230 16.63 30.25 -23.95
CA ASP A 230 17.44 30.76 -25.07
C ASP A 230 18.91 31.00 -24.69
N ASN A 231 19.52 30.04 -23.97
CA ASN A 231 20.89 30.11 -23.42
C ASN A 231 21.14 31.23 -22.40
N LYS A 232 20.11 31.90 -21.88
CA LYS A 232 20.23 32.90 -20.81
C LYS A 232 19.81 32.28 -19.49
N LYS A 233 20.62 32.47 -18.44
CA LYS A 233 20.32 32.03 -17.08
C LYS A 233 19.10 32.78 -16.53
N VAL A 234 18.08 32.04 -16.11
CA VAL A 234 16.85 32.57 -15.53
C VAL A 234 16.49 31.85 -14.23
N MET A 235 15.89 32.58 -13.31
CA MET A 235 15.29 32.04 -12.08
C MET A 235 13.86 32.56 -11.93
N GLY A 236 13.03 31.85 -11.19
CA GLY A 236 11.66 32.31 -10.94
C GLY A 236 10.87 31.38 -10.04
N LEU A 237 9.58 31.68 -9.94
CA LEU A 237 8.60 30.85 -9.24
C LEU A 237 7.77 30.04 -10.23
N ALA A 238 7.39 28.85 -9.83
CA ALA A 238 6.56 27.97 -10.63
C ALA A 238 5.58 27.18 -9.78
N GLU A 239 4.46 26.81 -10.39
CA GLU A 239 3.51 25.85 -9.81
C GLU A 239 3.89 24.43 -10.24
N TYR A 240 3.81 23.47 -9.31
CA TYR A 240 3.91 22.06 -9.64
C TYR A 240 2.53 21.42 -9.82
N ASN A 241 2.19 21.11 -11.06
CA ASN A 241 0.95 20.43 -11.38
C ASN A 241 1.11 18.92 -11.14
N GLN A 242 0.54 18.44 -10.04
CA GLN A 242 0.61 17.03 -9.62
C GLN A 242 -0.09 16.07 -10.60
N VAL A 243 -1.05 16.54 -11.40
CA VAL A 243 -1.79 15.71 -12.36
C VAL A 243 -0.98 15.52 -13.64
N SER A 244 -0.40 16.59 -14.17
CA SER A 244 0.40 16.54 -15.40
C SER A 244 1.88 16.25 -15.16
N LEU A 245 2.32 16.25 -13.90
CA LEU A 245 3.73 16.11 -13.49
C LEU A 245 4.63 17.16 -14.16
N LYS A 246 4.10 18.37 -14.35
CA LYS A 246 4.81 19.49 -14.99
C LYS A 246 5.00 20.63 -14.03
N ILE A 247 6.11 21.32 -14.21
CA ILE A 247 6.36 22.63 -13.61
C ILE A 247 5.85 23.68 -14.59
N ILE A 248 5.07 24.62 -14.08
CA ILE A 248 4.48 25.72 -14.84
C ILE A 248 5.10 27.00 -14.29
N PRO A 249 6.16 27.53 -14.93
CA PRO A 249 6.75 28.80 -14.55
C PRO A 249 5.73 29.94 -14.61
N ASP A 250 5.76 30.81 -13.60
CA ASP A 250 4.99 32.04 -13.62
C ASP A 250 5.58 33.02 -14.66
N GLU A 251 4.71 33.67 -15.43
CA GLU A 251 5.14 34.59 -16.49
C GLU A 251 5.72 35.91 -15.94
N ILE A 252 5.27 36.34 -14.77
CA ILE A 252 5.64 37.62 -14.13
C ILE A 252 6.79 37.42 -13.15
N LEU A 253 6.74 36.36 -12.35
CA LEU A 253 7.71 36.06 -11.29
C LEU A 253 8.92 35.32 -11.86
N LYS A 254 9.56 35.95 -12.84
CA LYS A 254 10.74 35.47 -13.57
C LYS A 254 11.79 36.57 -13.69
N TRP A 255 13.04 36.21 -13.42
CA TRP A 255 14.17 37.13 -13.40
C TRP A 255 15.37 36.57 -14.17
N THR A 256 16.18 37.47 -14.72
CA THR A 256 17.48 37.08 -15.30
C THR A 256 18.49 36.93 -14.17
N ILE A 257 19.24 35.83 -14.17
CA ILE A 257 20.27 35.57 -13.15
C ILE A 257 21.50 36.43 -13.47
N PRO A 258 22.10 37.14 -12.48
CA PRO A 258 23.37 37.85 -12.66
C PRO A 258 24.48 36.94 -13.20
N SER A 259 25.40 37.48 -13.99
CA SER A 259 26.48 36.71 -14.62
C SER A 259 27.31 35.90 -13.63
N ASP A 260 27.55 36.50 -12.46
CA ASP A 260 28.46 36.00 -11.44
C ASP A 260 27.80 34.97 -10.52
N TRP A 261 26.50 34.70 -10.70
CA TRP A 261 25.76 33.74 -9.89
C TRP A 261 25.74 32.36 -10.54
N THR A 262 25.88 31.34 -9.70
CA THR A 262 25.60 29.96 -10.10
C THR A 262 24.08 29.74 -10.15
N LEU A 263 23.64 28.73 -10.90
CA LEU A 263 22.23 28.35 -10.92
C LEU A 263 21.77 27.81 -9.55
N GLU A 264 22.69 27.17 -8.82
CA GLU A 264 22.49 26.66 -7.47
C GLU A 264 22.22 27.80 -6.47
N ASP A 265 23.02 28.86 -6.50
CA ASP A 265 22.77 30.03 -5.64
C ASP A 265 21.46 30.71 -6.02
N ALA A 266 21.20 30.85 -7.33
CA ALA A 266 20.04 31.55 -7.86
C ALA A 266 18.71 30.90 -7.46
N VAL A 267 18.64 29.57 -7.39
CA VAL A 267 17.40 28.87 -7.02
C VAL A 267 16.93 29.16 -5.59
N THR A 268 17.82 29.66 -4.72
CA THR A 268 17.51 29.93 -3.30
C THR A 268 16.83 31.28 -3.05
N VAL A 269 16.65 32.08 -4.10
CA VAL A 269 16.31 33.51 -4.00
C VAL A 269 14.83 33.85 -4.21
N PRO A 270 14.12 33.32 -5.23
CA PRO A 270 12.88 33.92 -5.70
C PRO A 270 11.78 34.05 -4.64
N LEU A 271 11.33 32.95 -4.00
CA LEU A 271 10.26 33.03 -2.99
C LEU A 271 10.70 33.84 -1.78
N ALA A 272 11.87 33.52 -1.23
CA ALA A 272 12.34 34.08 0.04
C ALA A 272 12.46 35.61 -0.02
N TYR A 273 13.08 36.13 -1.09
CA TYR A 273 13.29 37.55 -1.26
C TYR A 273 12.05 38.28 -1.78
N LEU A 274 11.18 37.62 -2.55
CA LEU A 274 9.88 38.17 -2.91
C LEU A 274 9.06 38.44 -1.64
N LEU A 275 8.90 37.43 -0.78
CA LEU A 275 8.18 37.60 0.48
C LEU A 275 8.81 38.68 1.36
N ALA A 276 10.15 38.71 1.42
CA ALA A 276 10.87 39.74 2.16
C ALA A 276 10.58 41.16 1.67
N TYR A 277 10.66 41.37 0.36
CA TYR A 277 10.43 42.67 -0.24
C TYR A 277 8.98 43.10 -0.14
N LEU A 278 8.01 42.21 -0.41
CA LEU A 278 6.59 42.51 -0.27
C LEU A 278 6.24 42.91 1.17
N THR A 279 6.79 42.19 2.15
CA THR A 279 6.51 42.45 3.57
C THR A 279 7.12 43.76 4.03
N LEU A 280 8.42 43.95 3.79
CA LEU A 280 9.21 45.05 4.39
C LEU A 280 9.11 46.37 3.63
N ASN A 281 8.71 46.34 2.35
CA ASN A 281 8.73 47.52 1.50
C ASN A 281 7.36 47.91 0.91
N LEU A 282 6.47 46.93 0.62
CA LEU A 282 5.14 47.24 0.07
C LEU A 282 4.06 47.31 1.14
N ASN A 283 4.01 46.32 2.03
CA ASN A 283 2.98 46.21 3.06
C ASN A 283 3.33 46.98 4.33
N THR A 284 4.61 47.20 4.56
CA THR A 284 5.13 48.02 5.65
C THR A 284 6.17 48.97 5.06
N THR A 285 6.19 50.22 5.49
CA THR A 285 7.30 51.14 5.17
C THR A 285 8.25 51.13 6.36
N VAL A 286 9.02 50.05 6.50
CA VAL A 286 10.05 49.99 7.54
C VAL A 286 11.08 51.09 7.26
N LYS A 287 11.28 51.97 8.24
CA LYS A 287 12.23 53.08 8.12
C LYS A 287 13.59 52.71 8.69
N GLU A 288 14.59 53.50 8.33
CA GLU A 288 15.90 53.47 8.99
C GLU A 288 15.72 53.63 10.51
N ASP A 289 16.51 52.90 11.28
CA ASP A 289 16.48 52.81 12.75
C ASP A 289 15.23 52.18 13.39
N GLU A 290 14.20 51.81 12.63
CA GLU A 290 13.05 51.08 13.19
C GLU A 290 13.44 49.68 13.66
N THR A 291 12.85 49.25 14.78
CA THR A 291 13.17 47.95 15.38
C THR A 291 12.18 46.89 14.93
N ILE A 292 12.66 45.82 14.29
CA ILE A 292 11.82 44.71 13.84
C ILE A 292 12.20 43.39 14.51
N LEU A 293 11.24 42.47 14.64
CA LEU A 293 11.46 41.10 15.09
C LEU A 293 11.18 40.10 13.97
N VAL A 294 12.14 39.23 13.66
CA VAL A 294 12.00 38.12 12.70
C VAL A 294 12.04 36.79 13.45
N ASN A 295 10.94 36.04 13.44
CA ASN A 295 10.81 34.74 14.12
C ASN A 295 10.38 33.63 13.13
N PRO A 296 11.15 32.55 12.90
CA PRO A 296 12.53 32.32 13.30
C PRO A 296 13.52 32.81 12.24
N GLY A 297 14.64 33.40 12.65
CA GLY A 297 15.62 33.98 11.72
C GLY A 297 16.43 32.98 10.92
N TYR A 298 16.60 31.77 11.43
CA TYR A 298 17.37 30.72 10.75
C TYR A 298 16.65 30.16 9.52
N SER A 299 15.33 30.33 9.42
CA SER A 299 14.55 29.88 8.26
C SER A 299 15.00 30.60 6.97
N PHE A 300 14.80 29.99 5.81
CA PHE A 300 15.20 30.58 4.53
C PHE A 300 14.53 31.95 4.28
N ILE A 301 13.23 32.07 4.61
CA ILE A 301 12.52 33.35 4.58
C ILE A 301 13.08 34.32 5.63
N GLY A 302 13.34 33.84 6.85
CA GLY A 302 13.91 34.65 7.94
C GLY A 302 15.26 35.26 7.57
N GLN A 303 16.15 34.49 6.93
CA GLN A 303 17.44 34.97 6.46
C GLN A 303 17.28 36.06 5.38
N ALA A 304 16.35 35.89 4.43
CA ALA A 304 16.05 36.91 3.43
C ALA A 304 15.51 38.20 4.06
N MET A 305 14.58 38.08 5.02
CA MET A 305 14.03 39.20 5.79
C MET A 305 15.12 39.98 6.53
N ILE A 306 15.99 39.27 7.27
CA ILE A 306 17.12 39.88 7.99
C ILE A 306 18.02 40.62 7.00
N SER A 307 18.34 40.01 5.85
CA SER A 307 19.20 40.62 4.83
C SER A 307 18.61 41.92 4.29
N VAL A 308 17.33 41.92 3.92
CA VAL A 308 16.64 43.11 3.38
C VAL A 308 16.50 44.19 4.45
N ALA A 309 16.08 43.83 5.66
CA ALA A 309 15.92 44.78 6.76
C ALA A 309 17.24 45.47 7.16
N LEU A 310 18.33 44.71 7.27
CA LEU A 310 19.66 45.26 7.55
C LEU A 310 20.17 46.17 6.41
N LYS A 311 19.74 45.92 5.17
CA LYS A 311 20.04 46.78 4.03
C LYS A 311 19.24 48.09 4.07
N MET A 312 18.03 48.07 4.61
CA MET A 312 17.17 49.25 4.84
C MET A 312 17.58 50.05 6.08
N GLY A 313 18.53 49.57 6.88
CA GLY A 313 19.00 50.25 8.09
C GLY A 313 18.12 50.00 9.32
N ALA A 314 17.27 48.98 9.31
CA ALA A 314 16.46 48.60 10.46
C ALA A 314 17.29 47.90 11.54
N ASN A 315 16.87 48.06 12.80
CA ASN A 315 17.39 47.36 13.96
C ASN A 315 16.70 45.99 14.08
N VAL A 316 17.39 44.92 13.69
CA VAL A 316 16.78 43.59 13.63
C VAL A 316 17.02 42.80 14.92
N PHE A 317 15.94 42.33 15.54
CA PHE A 317 15.95 41.23 16.49
C PHE A 317 15.47 39.95 15.80
N THR A 318 15.97 38.81 16.26
CA THR A 318 15.58 37.51 15.73
C THR A 318 15.62 36.43 16.79
N THR A 319 15.00 35.29 16.51
CA THR A 319 15.06 34.10 17.35
C THR A 319 15.77 32.94 16.64
N THR A 320 16.34 32.02 17.44
CA THR A 320 16.91 30.74 17.01
C THR A 320 16.64 29.66 18.04
N ASP A 321 16.62 28.39 17.63
CA ASP A 321 16.33 27.25 18.49
C ASP A 321 17.55 26.74 19.28
N ASN A 322 18.75 26.95 18.75
CA ASN A 322 19.99 26.44 19.33
C ASN A 322 21.21 27.31 18.97
N GLU A 323 22.33 27.08 19.67
CA GLU A 323 23.56 27.86 19.50
C GLU A 323 24.21 27.71 18.12
N GLN A 324 23.99 26.58 17.42
CA GLN A 324 24.52 26.39 16.07
C GLN A 324 23.85 27.35 15.08
N GLN A 325 22.53 27.47 15.15
CA GLN A 325 21.77 28.44 14.37
C GLN A 325 22.18 29.88 14.72
N THR A 326 22.38 30.19 16.01
CA THR A 326 22.87 31.50 16.46
C THR A 326 24.23 31.82 15.83
N ALA A 327 25.19 30.90 15.91
CA ALA A 327 26.53 31.08 15.36
C ALA A 327 26.50 31.25 13.82
N PHE A 328 25.63 30.51 13.15
CA PHE A 328 25.42 30.65 11.70
C PHE A 328 24.95 32.07 11.33
N LEU A 329 23.93 32.60 12.03
CA LEU A 329 23.40 33.94 11.73
C LEU A 329 24.43 35.04 11.99
N ILE A 330 25.20 34.96 13.08
CA ILE A 330 26.27 35.93 13.39
C ILE A 330 27.33 35.93 12.28
N ASN A 331 27.76 34.75 11.83
CA ASN A 331 28.75 34.64 10.77
C ASN A 331 28.22 35.15 9.42
N ARG A 332 26.94 34.88 9.13
CA ARG A 332 26.30 35.25 7.86
C ARG A 332 25.95 36.73 7.77
N PHE A 333 25.64 37.37 8.90
CA PHE A 333 25.20 38.76 9.00
C PHE A 333 26.07 39.54 10.01
N PRO A 334 27.22 40.10 9.59
CA PRO A 334 28.14 40.77 10.51
C PRO A 334 27.57 42.00 11.25
N LYS A 335 26.47 42.57 10.76
CA LYS A 335 25.73 43.66 11.40
C LYS A 335 24.76 43.18 12.50
N LEU A 336 24.54 41.87 12.63
CA LEU A 336 23.64 41.29 13.61
C LEU A 336 24.45 40.86 14.85
N HIS A 337 24.20 41.49 15.98
CA HIS A 337 24.91 41.19 17.23
C HIS A 337 24.27 40.02 17.98
N LYS A 338 25.07 39.29 18.77
CA LYS A 338 24.56 38.18 19.61
C LYS A 338 23.43 38.61 20.55
N SER A 339 23.47 39.84 21.06
CA SER A 339 22.42 40.40 21.92
C SER A 339 21.07 40.62 21.21
N GLN A 340 21.05 40.57 19.88
CA GLN A 340 19.85 40.68 19.05
C GLN A 340 19.30 39.31 18.62
N ILE A 341 19.97 38.22 19.01
CA ILE A 341 19.55 36.85 18.71
C ILE A 341 19.07 36.20 20.01
N LEU A 342 17.77 35.92 20.05
CA LEU A 342 17.05 35.43 21.20
C LEU A 342 16.78 33.92 21.07
N SER A 343 16.47 33.27 22.19
CA SER A 343 16.14 31.84 22.20
C SER A 343 14.63 31.65 21.97
N SER A 344 14.24 30.95 20.90
CA SER A 344 12.82 30.61 20.63
C SER A 344 12.22 29.68 21.68
N THR A 345 13.07 28.86 22.33
CA THR A 345 12.68 27.86 23.34
C THR A 345 12.50 28.41 24.75
N ARG A 346 12.88 29.67 24.99
CA ARG A 346 12.66 30.34 26.28
C ARG A 346 11.41 31.18 26.18
N ASN A 347 10.42 30.93 27.04
CA ASN A 347 9.16 31.70 27.13
C ASN A 347 9.34 33.15 27.65
N SER A 348 10.49 33.78 27.41
CA SER A 348 10.87 35.10 27.96
C SER A 348 11.51 36.04 26.95
N PHE A 349 11.52 35.71 25.65
CA PHE A 349 12.16 36.57 24.65
C PHE A 349 11.44 37.93 24.51
N ASP A 350 10.15 38.01 24.86
CA ASP A 350 9.38 39.24 24.99
C ASP A 350 9.99 40.20 26.05
N ILE A 351 10.37 39.66 27.22
CA ILE A 351 11.04 40.41 28.28
C ILE A 351 12.42 40.88 27.80
N GLU A 352 13.18 40.00 27.14
CA GLU A 352 14.52 40.33 26.62
C GLU A 352 14.46 41.46 25.59
N ILE A 353 13.47 41.44 24.69
CA ILE A 353 13.23 42.52 23.71
C ILE A 353 12.86 43.82 24.41
N LEU A 354 11.93 43.79 25.37
CA LEU A 354 11.51 44.99 26.09
C LEU A 354 12.68 45.60 26.86
N MET A 355 13.54 44.79 27.48
CA MET A 355 14.75 45.27 28.14
C MET A 355 15.73 45.89 27.14
N ALA A 356 16.00 45.21 26.01
CA ALA A 356 16.92 45.69 24.98
C ALA A 356 16.43 46.98 24.30
N THR A 357 15.11 47.15 24.17
CA THR A 357 14.46 48.31 23.54
C THR A 357 14.04 49.38 24.56
N LYS A 358 14.44 49.26 25.83
CA LYS A 358 14.11 50.20 26.92
C LYS A 358 12.60 50.44 27.07
N GLY A 359 11.79 49.41 26.84
CA GLY A 359 10.34 49.43 26.95
C GLY A 359 9.60 49.91 25.70
N LEU A 360 10.29 50.26 24.61
CA LEU A 360 9.66 50.70 23.36
C LEU A 360 9.07 49.54 22.54
N GLY A 361 9.65 48.34 22.67
CA GLY A 361 9.24 47.17 21.90
C GLY A 361 9.70 47.26 20.43
N VAL A 362 8.95 46.60 19.55
CA VAL A 362 9.25 46.49 18.11
C VAL A 362 8.11 47.07 17.28
N THR A 363 8.45 47.68 16.14
CA THR A 363 7.47 48.30 15.23
C THR A 363 6.82 47.27 14.31
N LEU A 364 7.53 46.18 14.00
CA LEU A 364 7.05 45.10 13.14
C LEU A 364 7.49 43.75 13.68
N ILE A 365 6.53 42.81 13.77
CA ILE A 365 6.78 41.41 14.09
C ILE A 365 6.46 40.57 12.87
N ILE A 366 7.44 39.81 12.41
CA ILE A 366 7.29 38.85 11.34
C ILE A 366 7.43 37.47 11.96
N ASN A 367 6.32 36.74 12.01
CA ASN A 367 6.26 35.42 12.61
C ASN A 367 5.90 34.35 11.58
N PHE A 368 6.81 33.38 11.40
CA PHE A 368 6.66 32.19 10.55
C PHE A 368 6.57 30.90 11.37
N GLN A 369 6.59 30.98 12.71
CA GLN A 369 6.22 29.85 13.57
C GLN A 369 4.70 29.83 13.76
N ASN A 370 4.11 28.65 13.57
CA ASN A 370 2.70 28.38 13.87
C ASN A 370 2.42 28.31 15.38
#